data_AF-A0A6G5AIH8-F1
#
_entry.id   AF-A0A6G5AIH8-F1
#
_cell.length_a   1.000
_cell.length_b   1.000
_cell.length_c   1.000
_cell.angle_alpha   90.00
_cell.angle_beta   90.00
_cell.angle_gamma   90.00
#
_symmetry.space_group_name_H-M   'P 1'
#
loop_
_entity.id
_entity.type
_entity.pdbx_description
1 polymer ?
#
loop_
_entity_poly.entity_id
_entity_poly.type
_entity_poly.pdbx_seq_one_letter_code
_entity_poly.pdbx_strand_id
1 'polypeptide(L)'
;MGLIYLAGFVVKSVAKHTGICEQCKTATVSNEASVLTQLKSYTDDSKLVSPGPAVLHLLETAENMFRVNSNKLLCNEVTIGQLVATTNDSVQAVNCFPPCHNIQERLLRAFFKTRINILLRKENMRLAADEAKDAKLVVVALESRLLQPM
;
A
#
# COMPACT_ATOMS: atom_id res chain seq x y z
N MET A 1 -1.97 2.25 -8.94
CA MET A 1 -0.81 1.36 -8.77
C MET A 1 -1.33 -0.07 -8.70
N GLY A 2 -0.87 -0.97 -9.57
CA GLY A 2 -1.31 -2.37 -9.57
C GLY A 2 -0.78 -3.13 -8.36
N LEU A 3 -1.56 -4.09 -7.85
CA LEU A 3 -1.24 -4.85 -6.64
C LEU A 3 0.11 -5.57 -6.74
N ILE A 4 0.43 -6.15 -7.91
CA ILE A 4 1.69 -6.87 -8.16
C ILE A 4 2.93 -5.97 -7.91
N TYR A 5 2.90 -4.71 -8.36
CA TYR A 5 4.00 -3.78 -8.13
C TYR A 5 4.16 -3.42 -6.66
N LEU A 6 3.03 -3.20 -5.99
CA LEU A 6 3.04 -2.92 -4.55
C LEU A 6 3.54 -4.13 -3.76
N ALA A 7 3.14 -5.34 -4.15
CA ALA A 7 3.61 -6.59 -3.58
C ALA A 7 5.13 -6.75 -3.74
N GLY A 8 5.67 -6.51 -4.94
CA GLY A 8 7.12 -6.51 -5.19
C GLY A 8 7.85 -5.47 -4.33
N PHE A 9 7.30 -4.26 -4.17
CA PHE A 9 7.84 -3.25 -3.27
C PHE A 9 7.83 -3.70 -1.81
N VAL A 10 6.73 -4.30 -1.33
CA VAL A 10 6.59 -4.81 0.03
C VAL A 10 7.62 -5.91 0.31
N VAL A 11 7.76 -6.88 -0.61
CA VAL A 11 8.78 -7.94 -0.50
C VAL A 11 10.18 -7.34 -0.44
N LYS A 12 10.51 -6.40 -1.34
CA LYS A 12 11.80 -5.71 -1.33
C LYS A 12 12.05 -4.99 -0.01
N SER A 13 11.04 -4.30 0.54
CA SER A 13 11.14 -3.60 1.82
C SER A 13 11.39 -4.56 2.97
N VAL A 14 10.67 -5.68 3.03
CA VAL A 14 10.84 -6.70 4.07
C VAL A 14 12.21 -7.37 3.96
N ALA A 15 12.62 -7.73 2.74
CA ALA A 15 13.91 -8.39 2.45
C ALA A 15 15.14 -7.49 2.72
N LYS A 16 15.01 -6.17 2.63
CA LYS A 16 16.10 -5.22 2.92
C LYS A 16 16.46 -5.18 4.41
N HIS A 17 15.54 -5.54 5.29
CA HIS A 17 15.82 -5.59 6.73
C HIS A 17 16.67 -6.82 7.05
N THR A 18 17.85 -6.58 7.62
CA THR A 18 18.82 -7.61 8.04
C THR A 18 18.14 -8.65 8.94
N GLY A 19 18.47 -9.93 8.75
CA GLY A 19 17.96 -11.03 9.58
C GLY A 19 16.80 -11.83 9.00
N ILE A 20 16.68 -11.95 7.67
CA ILE A 20 15.81 -12.94 7.03
C ILE A 20 16.69 -14.03 6.42
N CYS A 21 16.42 -15.30 6.75
CA CYS A 21 17.14 -16.44 6.18
C CYS A 21 16.78 -16.67 4.71
N GLU A 22 17.60 -17.42 3.98
CA GLU A 22 17.36 -17.71 2.56
C GLU A 22 16.02 -18.40 2.32
N GLN A 23 15.60 -19.32 3.20
CA GLN A 23 14.30 -19.99 3.09
C GLN A 23 13.12 -19.00 3.06
N CYS A 24 13.15 -17.99 3.93
CA CYS A 24 12.14 -16.93 3.96
C CYS A 24 12.21 -16.04 2.71
N LYS A 25 13.41 -15.75 2.19
CA LYS A 25 13.55 -14.99 0.95
C LYS A 25 12.91 -15.75 -0.21
N THR A 26 13.30 -17.02 -0.40
CA THR A 26 12.76 -17.89 -1.46
C THR A 26 11.24 -18.05 -1.36
N ALA A 27 10.68 -18.13 -0.15
CA ALA A 27 9.23 -18.21 0.04
C ALA A 27 8.46 -16.94 -0.36
N THR A 28 9.14 -15.80 -0.52
CA THR A 28 8.49 -14.51 -0.83
C THR A 28 8.67 -14.04 -2.27
N VAL A 29 9.64 -14.58 -3.00
CA VAL A 29 9.96 -14.18 -4.38
C VAL A 29 9.56 -15.27 -5.36
N SER A 30 9.12 -14.86 -6.56
CA SER A 30 8.99 -15.75 -7.71
C SER A 30 10.22 -15.61 -8.59
N ASN A 31 10.67 -16.72 -9.18
CA ASN A 31 11.67 -16.72 -10.25
C ASN A 31 11.05 -16.33 -11.61
N GLU A 32 9.72 -16.30 -11.69
CA GLU A 32 8.99 -15.90 -12.88
C GLU A 32 8.83 -14.38 -12.89
N ALA A 33 9.54 -13.71 -13.80
CA ALA A 33 9.35 -12.29 -14.04
C ALA A 33 8.05 -12.10 -14.84
N SER A 34 7.06 -11.41 -14.27
CA SER A 34 5.87 -10.96 -15.01
C SER A 34 6.28 -10.08 -16.20
N VAL A 35 5.58 -10.20 -17.33
CA VAL A 35 5.80 -9.40 -18.55
C VAL A 35 5.84 -7.90 -18.24
N LEU A 36 5.02 -7.44 -17.29
CA LEU A 36 4.96 -6.04 -16.87
C LEU A 36 6.21 -5.59 -16.10
N THR A 37 6.81 -6.46 -15.29
CA THR A 37 8.08 -6.21 -14.61
C THR A 37 9.26 -6.17 -15.58
N GLN A 38 9.21 -6.95 -16.65
CA GLN A 38 10.24 -6.92 -17.71
C GLN A 38 10.24 -5.58 -18.46
N LEU A 39 9.05 -5.02 -18.72
CA LEU A 39 8.90 -3.75 -19.45
C LEU A 39 9.33 -2.50 -18.67
N LYS A 40 9.42 -2.56 -17.33
CA LYS A 40 9.82 -1.42 -16.48
C LYS A 40 11.22 -1.52 -15.88
N SER A 41 11.91 -2.63 -16.08
CA SER A 41 13.28 -2.82 -15.61
C SER A 41 14.25 -2.27 -16.66
N TYR A 42 14.37 -0.93 -16.75
CA TYR A 42 15.14 -0.25 -17.79
C TYR A 42 16.67 -0.22 -17.52
N THR A 43 17.15 -0.76 -16.39
CA THR A 43 18.58 -0.81 -16.05
C THR A 43 18.93 -2.10 -15.30
N ASP A 44 20.12 -2.66 -15.57
CA ASP A 44 20.63 -3.89 -14.95
C ASP A 44 20.72 -3.81 -13.41
N ASP A 45 20.84 -2.60 -12.86
CA ASP A 45 20.98 -2.32 -11.42
C ASP A 45 19.66 -2.31 -10.63
N SER A 46 18.49 -2.37 -11.28
CA SER A 46 17.20 -2.18 -10.61
C SER A 46 16.13 -3.22 -10.96
N LYS A 47 16.50 -4.50 -10.91
CA LYS A 47 15.53 -5.60 -11.08
C LYS A 47 14.36 -5.44 -10.11
N LEU A 48 13.16 -5.29 -10.67
CA LEU A 48 11.92 -5.28 -9.91
C LEU A 48 11.71 -6.66 -9.29
N VAL A 49 11.37 -6.69 -8.00
CA VAL A 49 11.12 -7.95 -7.29
C VAL A 49 9.78 -8.50 -7.75
N SER A 50 9.78 -9.73 -8.28
CA SER A 50 8.56 -10.48 -8.59
C SER A 50 8.10 -11.22 -7.33
N PRO A 51 6.93 -10.89 -6.75
CA PRO A 51 6.42 -11.58 -5.57
C PRO A 51 5.99 -13.01 -5.89
N GLY A 52 6.17 -13.94 -4.96
CA GLY A 52 5.66 -15.30 -5.06
C GLY A 52 4.11 -15.36 -5.06
N PRO A 53 3.49 -16.42 -5.59
CA PRO A 53 2.03 -16.58 -5.59
C PRO A 53 1.41 -16.51 -4.18
N ALA A 54 2.08 -17.11 -3.19
CA ALA A 54 1.73 -17.04 -1.78
C ALA A 54 1.62 -15.59 -1.28
N VAL A 55 2.58 -14.74 -1.64
CA VAL A 55 2.58 -13.32 -1.27
C VAL A 55 1.44 -12.59 -1.96
N LEU A 56 1.22 -12.86 -3.24
CA LEU A 56 0.12 -12.23 -3.97
C LEU A 56 -1.23 -12.56 -3.33
N HIS A 57 -1.49 -13.83 -3.04
CA HIS A 57 -2.73 -14.24 -2.38
C HIS A 57 -2.90 -13.62 -0.99
N LEU A 58 -1.84 -13.59 -0.18
CA LEU A 58 -1.84 -12.91 1.12
C LEU A 58 -2.21 -11.43 0.97
N LEU A 59 -1.61 -10.74 0.00
CA LEU A 59 -1.80 -9.29 -0.20
C LEU A 59 -3.12 -8.95 -0.92
N GLU A 60 -3.73 -9.87 -1.65
CA GLU A 60 -5.10 -9.76 -2.16
C GLU A 60 -6.11 -9.76 -1.01
N THR A 61 -5.97 -10.70 -0.08
CA THR A 61 -6.80 -10.72 1.14
C THR A 61 -6.59 -9.45 1.96
N ALA A 62 -5.33 -9.02 2.14
CA ALA A 62 -5.02 -7.77 2.83
C ALA A 62 -5.61 -6.53 2.12
N GLU A 63 -5.61 -6.50 0.77
CA GLU A 63 -6.21 -5.42 -0.01
C GLU A 63 -7.71 -5.33 0.23
N ASN A 64 -8.41 -6.47 0.23
CA ASN A 64 -9.84 -6.51 0.51
C ASN A 64 -10.14 -5.98 1.92
N MET A 65 -9.39 -6.45 2.92
CA MET A 65 -9.50 -5.97 4.30
C MET A 65 -9.22 -4.47 4.42
N PHE A 66 -8.21 -3.97 3.72
CA PHE A 66 -7.90 -2.54 3.69
C PHE A 66 -9.04 -1.71 3.09
N ARG A 67 -9.62 -2.14 1.96
CA ARG A 67 -10.71 -1.42 1.29
C ARG A 67 -11.96 -1.29 2.15
N VAL A 68 -12.32 -2.35 2.86
CA VAL A 68 -13.48 -2.35 3.78
C VAL A 68 -13.25 -1.42 4.98
N ASN A 69 -11.99 -1.25 5.40
CA ASN A 69 -11.65 -0.52 6.62
C ASN A 69 -10.92 0.82 6.38
N SER A 70 -10.81 1.28 5.13
CA SER A 70 -9.99 2.46 4.80
C SER A 70 -10.47 3.73 5.51
N ASN A 71 -11.78 3.96 5.55
CA ASN A 71 -12.36 5.10 6.26
C ASN A 71 -12.19 4.97 7.78
N LYS A 72 -12.37 3.76 8.32
CA LYS A 72 -12.19 3.47 9.74
C LYS A 72 -10.74 3.69 10.19
N LEU A 73 -9.77 3.39 9.32
CA LEU A 73 -8.36 3.70 9.56
C LEU A 73 -8.11 5.21 9.61
N LEU A 74 -8.74 5.99 8.74
CA LEU A 74 -8.61 7.46 8.75
C LEU A 74 -9.24 8.10 10.00
N CYS A 75 -10.36 7.54 10.46
CA CYS A 75 -11.04 7.98 11.68
C CYS A 75 -10.46 7.39 12.97
N ASN A 76 -9.37 6.62 12.89
CA ASN A 76 -8.74 5.94 14.02
C ASN A 76 -9.67 4.98 14.81
N GLU A 77 -10.70 4.44 14.14
CA GLU A 77 -11.61 3.42 14.69
C GLU A 77 -11.02 2.01 14.62
N VAL A 78 -10.13 1.79 13.65
CA VAL A 78 -9.39 0.54 13.45
C VAL A 78 -7.91 0.86 13.34
N THR A 79 -7.07 0.01 13.94
CA THR A 79 -5.61 0.12 13.88
C THR A 79 -5.01 -0.85 12.85
N ILE A 80 -3.80 -0.55 12.37
CA ILE A 80 -3.04 -1.48 11.52
C ILE A 80 -2.81 -2.81 12.25
N GLY A 81 -2.55 -2.78 13.56
CA GLY A 81 -2.34 -4.00 14.34
C GLY A 81 -3.56 -4.93 14.32
N GLN A 82 -4.76 -4.37 14.47
CA GLN A 82 -6.01 -5.13 14.36
C GLN A 82 -6.19 -5.71 12.96
N LEU A 83 -5.94 -4.93 11.89
CA LEU A 83 -6.04 -5.46 10.53
C LEU A 83 -5.04 -6.58 10.26
N VAL A 84 -3.81 -6.47 10.77
CA VAL A 84 -2.81 -7.53 10.64
C VAL A 84 -3.30 -8.81 11.33
N ALA A 85 -3.80 -8.71 12.56
CA ALA A 85 -4.34 -9.85 13.30
C ALA A 85 -5.52 -10.50 12.57
N THR A 86 -6.55 -9.73 12.20
CA THR A 86 -7.73 -10.27 11.50
C THR A 86 -7.37 -10.85 10.13
N THR A 87 -6.44 -10.25 9.40
CA THR A 87 -5.99 -10.78 8.10
C THR A 87 -5.21 -12.07 8.30
N ASN A 88 -4.35 -12.16 9.32
CA ASN A 88 -3.65 -13.40 9.66
C ASN A 88 -4.64 -14.53 9.96
N ASP A 89 -5.66 -14.26 10.78
CA ASP A 89 -6.69 -15.25 11.12
C ASP A 89 -7.48 -15.72 9.90
N SER A 90 -7.72 -14.81 8.95
CA SER A 90 -8.46 -15.11 7.71
C SER A 90 -7.64 -15.93 6.70
N VAL A 91 -6.31 -15.90 6.78
CA VAL A 91 -5.40 -16.54 5.80
C VAL A 91 -4.85 -17.88 6.33
N GLN A 92 -5.19 -18.30 7.55
CA GLN A 92 -4.64 -19.51 8.19
C GLN A 92 -4.78 -20.80 7.37
N ALA A 93 -5.71 -20.87 6.41
CA ALA A 93 -5.88 -22.01 5.51
C ALA A 93 -4.72 -22.20 4.50
N VAL A 94 -3.82 -21.22 4.34
CA VAL A 94 -2.74 -21.22 3.32
C VAL A 94 -1.37 -20.90 3.94
N ASN A 95 -1.00 -21.61 5.01
CA ASN A 95 0.30 -21.44 5.69
C ASN A 95 1.48 -21.96 4.84
N CYS A 96 1.79 -21.28 3.74
CA CYS A 96 2.91 -21.57 2.84
C CYS A 96 4.20 -20.80 3.20
N PHE A 97 4.18 -19.98 4.25
CA PHE A 97 5.35 -19.26 4.72
C PHE A 97 6.12 -20.06 5.79
N PRO A 98 7.46 -20.02 5.79
CA PRO A 98 8.24 -20.57 6.89
C PRO A 98 7.85 -19.92 8.22
N PRO A 99 7.80 -20.69 9.33
CA PRO A 99 7.43 -20.17 10.64
C PRO A 99 8.51 -19.26 11.25
N CYS A 100 9.72 -19.26 10.69
CA CYS A 100 10.80 -18.42 11.15
C CYS A 100 10.64 -16.96 10.69
N HIS A 101 11.14 -16.01 11.50
CA HIS A 101 11.19 -14.57 11.21
C HIS A 101 9.84 -13.85 10.99
N ASN A 102 8.70 -14.50 11.26
CA ASN A 102 7.34 -13.95 11.18
C ASN A 102 7.06 -13.21 9.86
N ILE A 103 7.47 -13.80 8.73
CA ILE A 103 7.45 -13.13 7.43
C ILE A 103 6.06 -12.67 7.02
N GLN A 104 5.04 -13.50 7.23
CA GLN A 104 3.65 -13.15 6.92
C GLN A 104 3.23 -11.86 7.63
N GLU A 105 3.47 -11.76 8.94
CA GLU A 105 3.14 -10.58 9.72
C GLU A 105 3.93 -9.34 9.25
N ARG A 106 5.22 -9.52 8.94
CA ARG A 106 6.08 -8.44 8.42
C ARG A 106 5.60 -7.92 7.06
N LEU A 107 5.18 -8.82 6.17
CA LEU A 107 4.59 -8.46 4.87
C LEU A 107 3.29 -7.68 5.06
N LEU A 108 2.39 -8.15 5.92
CA LEU A 108 1.11 -7.46 6.20
C LEU A 108 1.34 -6.07 6.80
N ARG A 109 2.21 -5.95 7.80
CA ARG A 109 2.55 -4.65 8.41
C ARG A 109 3.11 -3.67 7.38
N ALA A 110 4.07 -4.12 6.56
CA ALA A 110 4.65 -3.30 5.51
C ALA A 110 3.61 -2.90 4.46
N PHE A 111 2.72 -3.83 4.07
CA PHE A 111 1.63 -3.58 3.13
C PHE A 111 0.64 -2.52 3.66
N PHE A 112 0.04 -2.75 4.83
CA PHE A 112 -0.94 -1.83 5.40
C PHE A 112 -0.35 -0.45 5.67
N LYS A 113 0.90 -0.38 6.16
CA LYS A 113 1.61 0.90 6.33
C LYS A 113 1.82 1.62 5.00
N THR A 114 2.18 0.90 3.95
CA THR A 114 2.33 1.51 2.62
C THR A 114 0.99 1.99 2.09
N ARG A 115 -0.07 1.20 2.26
CA ARG A 115 -1.42 1.54 1.81
C ARG A 115 -2.00 2.76 2.54
N ILE A 116 -1.87 2.84 3.85
CA ILE A 116 -2.35 4.01 4.60
C ILE A 116 -1.58 5.26 4.19
N ASN A 117 -0.26 5.17 3.95
CA ASN A 117 0.52 6.31 3.47
C ASN A 117 0.06 6.80 2.09
N ILE A 118 -0.29 5.87 1.19
CA ILE A 118 -0.87 6.21 -0.11
C ILE A 118 -2.23 6.90 0.07
N LEU A 119 -3.07 6.38 0.97
CA LEU A 119 -4.39 6.95 1.26
C LEU A 119 -4.28 8.36 1.86
N LEU A 120 -3.43 8.53 2.88
CA LEU A 120 -3.18 9.82 3.52
C LEU A 120 -2.69 10.87 2.52
N ARG A 121 -1.78 10.50 1.61
CA ARG A 121 -1.34 11.42 0.54
C ARG A 121 -2.50 11.85 -0.36
N LYS A 122 -3.41 10.93 -0.70
CA LYS A 122 -4.59 11.24 -1.51
C LYS A 122 -5.55 12.17 -0.77
N GLU A 123 -5.83 11.90 0.49
CA GLU A 123 -6.68 12.76 1.30
C GLU A 123 -6.07 14.16 1.49
N ASN A 124 -4.77 14.25 1.77
CA ASN A 124 -4.09 15.55 1.88
C ASN A 124 -4.17 16.34 0.57
N MET A 125 -4.00 15.69 -0.59
CA MET A 125 -4.16 16.34 -1.90
C MET A 125 -5.60 16.81 -2.14
N ARG A 126 -6.59 16.02 -1.71
CA ARG A 126 -8.01 16.40 -1.82
C ARG A 126 -8.33 17.62 -0.96
N LEU A 127 -7.90 17.61 0.31
CA LEU A 127 -8.10 18.73 1.23
C LEU A 127 -7.44 20.01 0.71
N ALA A 128 -6.19 19.94 0.25
CA ALA A 128 -5.50 21.09 -0.33
C ALA A 128 -6.20 21.64 -1.59
N ALA A 129 -6.78 20.77 -2.42
CA ALA A 129 -7.53 21.18 -3.60
C ALA A 129 -8.88 21.84 -3.24
N ASP A 130 -9.53 21.39 -2.17
CA ASP A 130 -10.79 21.96 -1.69
C ASP A 130 -10.54 23.34 -1.05
N GLU A 131 -9.48 23.49 -0.24
CA GLU A 131 -9.05 24.79 0.29
C GLU A 131 -8.75 25.81 -0.83
N ALA A 132 -8.09 25.37 -1.90
CA ALA A 132 -7.80 26.24 -3.05
C ALA A 132 -9.07 26.67 -3.82
N LYS A 133 -10.08 25.80 -3.90
CA LYS A 133 -11.38 26.15 -4.51
C LYS A 133 -12.14 27.16 -3.64
N ASP A 134 -12.17 26.94 -2.33
CA ASP A 134 -12.84 27.83 -1.39
C ASP A 134 -12.19 29.21 -1.39
N ALA A 135 -10.86 29.29 -1.40
CA ALA A 135 -10.14 30.56 -1.54
C ALA A 135 -10.48 31.28 -2.85
N LYS A 136 -10.57 30.55 -3.98
CA LYS A 136 -10.95 31.12 -5.27
C LYS A 136 -12.39 31.64 -5.30
N LEU A 137 -13.33 30.91 -4.68
CA LEU A 137 -14.72 31.33 -4.53
C LEU A 137 -14.84 32.64 -3.74
N VAL A 138 -14.05 32.78 -2.66
CA VAL A 138 -13.99 34.02 -1.87
C VAL A 138 -13.47 35.19 -2.70
N VAL A 139 -12.40 35.00 -3.48
CA VAL A 139 -11.85 36.05 -4.36
C VAL A 139 -12.87 36.50 -5.41
N VAL A 140 -13.51 35.56 -6.11
CA VAL A 140 -14.54 35.88 -7.11
C VAL A 140 -15.72 36.62 -6.46
N ALA A 141 -16.15 36.21 -5.27
CA ALA A 141 -17.24 36.88 -4.55
C ALA A 141 -16.86 38.32 -4.14
N LEU A 142 -15.60 38.57 -3.77
CA LEU A 142 -15.09 39.92 -3.46
C LEU A 142 -15.02 40.81 -4.70
N GLU A 143 -14.49 40.30 -5.82
CA GLU A 143 -14.44 41.02 -7.09
C GLU A 143 -15.83 41.37 -7.62
N SER A 144 -16.79 40.44 -7.49
CA SER A 144 -18.18 40.65 -7.91
C SER A 144 -18.88 41.75 -7.09
N ARG A 145 -18.48 41.96 -5.82
CA ARG A 145 -19.01 43.03 -4.96
C ARG A 145 -18.39 44.40 -5.26
N LEU A 146 -17.14 44.44 -5.74
CA LEU A 146 -16.45 45.68 -6.11
C LEU A 146 -16.89 46.23 -7.47
N LEU A 147 -17.52 45.41 -8.31
CA LEU A 147 -17.97 45.76 -9.67
C LEU A 147 -19.46 46.11 -9.77
N GLN A 148 -20.20 46.23 -8.67
CA GLN A 148 -21.59 46.72 -8.73
C GLN A 148 -21.58 48.25 -8.91
N PRO A 149 -22.10 48.77 -10.06
CA PRO A 149 -22.21 50.21 -10.24
C PRO A 149 -23.26 50.76 -9.26
N MET A 150 -22.93 51.90 -8.65
CA MET A 150 -23.86 52.70 -7.85
C MET A 150 -25.01 53.24 -8.71
#